data_AF-A0A425WJI4-F1
#
_entry.id   AF-A0A425WJI4-F1
#
_cell.length_a   1.000
_cell.length_b   1.000
_cell.length_c   1.000
_cell.angle_alpha   90.00
_cell.angle_beta   90.00
_cell.angle_gamma   90.00
#
_symmetry.space_group_name_H-M   'P 1'
#
loop_
_entity.id
_entity.type
_entity.pdbx_description
1 polymer ?
#
loop_
_entity_poly.entity_id
_entity_poly.type
_entity_poly.pdbx_seq_one_letter_code
_entity_poly.pdbx_strand_id
1 'polypeptide(L)' 'MPAGEASTTLMGTQDTRSKGDSTARKKDSCIIFWAADGQKQKTSTYAADHNTTVSGLIIEGLEMRMAAP' A
#
# COMPACT_ATOMS: atom_id res chain seq x y z
N MET A 1 -20.55 -14.73 -20.46
CA MET A 1 -20.12 -13.73 -19.46
C MET A 1 -19.76 -12.46 -20.23
N PRO A 2 -20.41 -11.30 -20.01
CA PRO A 2 -19.97 -10.09 -20.69
C PRO A 2 -18.62 -9.65 -20.10
N ALA A 3 -17.71 -9.21 -20.97
CA ALA A 3 -16.44 -8.62 -20.56
C ALA A 3 -16.75 -7.31 -19.80
N GLY A 4 -16.37 -7.25 -18.53
CA GLY A 4 -16.58 -6.06 -17.70
C GLY A 4 -15.90 -4.84 -18.32
N GLU A 5 -16.60 -3.71 -18.33
CA GLU A 5 -16.10 -2.44 -18.86
C GLU A 5 -14.74 -2.08 -18.24
N ALA A 6 -13.78 -1.71 -19.10
CA ALA A 6 -12.47 -1.28 -18.66
C ALA A 6 -12.59 0.01 -17.84
N SER A 7 -12.15 -0.04 -16.60
CA SER A 7 -12.31 1.10 -15.69
C SER A 7 -11.47 2.29 -16.13
N THR A 8 -12.10 3.46 -16.19
CA THR A 8 -11.53 4.72 -16.69
C THR A 8 -10.64 5.44 -15.67
N THR A 9 -10.55 4.92 -14.45
CA THR A 9 -9.69 5.46 -13.40
C THR A 9 -8.69 4.41 -12.94
N LEU A 10 -7.49 4.86 -12.57
CA LEU A 10 -6.38 4.00 -12.13
C LEU A 10 -6.74 3.13 -10.89
N MET A 11 -7.84 3.43 -10.19
CA MET A 11 -8.34 2.75 -8.99
C MET A 11 -9.54 1.84 -9.26
N GLY A 12 -9.88 1.60 -10.53
CA GLY A 12 -11.06 0.87 -10.96
C GLY A 12 -11.21 -0.57 -10.47
N THR A 13 -10.12 -1.19 -10.05
CA THR A 13 -10.07 -2.56 -9.52
C THR A 13 -9.92 -2.59 -8.00
N GLN A 14 -10.08 -1.45 -7.32
CA GLN A 14 -9.98 -1.39 -5.86
C GLN A 14 -11.22 -2.05 -5.22
N ASP A 15 -11.00 -3.18 -4.56
CA ASP A 15 -12.02 -3.88 -3.78
C ASP A 15 -12.47 -2.99 -2.61
N THR A 16 -13.71 -2.52 -2.69
CA THR A 16 -14.36 -1.66 -1.68
C THR A 16 -15.10 -2.46 -0.61
N ARG A 17 -15.26 -3.79 -0.75
CA ARG A 17 -16.09 -4.59 0.16
C ARG A 17 -15.43 -4.92 1.49
N SER A 18 -14.09 -4.93 1.54
CA SER A 18 -13.33 -5.39 2.72
C SER A 18 -12.46 -4.31 3.37
N LYS A 19 -12.36 -3.12 2.76
CA LYS A 19 -11.44 -2.07 3.21
C LYS A 19 -12.25 -0.97 3.89
N GLY A 20 -12.24 -0.98 5.22
CA GLY A 20 -12.87 0.05 6.05
C GLY A 20 -12.54 1.46 5.55
N ASP A 21 -13.51 2.36 5.72
CA ASP A 21 -13.50 3.72 5.19
C ASP A 21 -12.17 4.44 5.49
N SER A 22 -11.33 4.55 4.46
CA SER A 22 -10.00 5.14 4.57
C SER A 22 -10.05 6.67 4.63
N THR A 23 -11.24 7.28 4.53
CA THR A 23 -11.42 8.73 4.64
C THR A 23 -11.22 9.27 6.05
N ALA A 24 -11.25 8.41 7.08
CA ALA A 24 -10.99 8.78 8.48
C ALA A 24 -9.50 8.99 8.80
N ARG A 25 -8.56 8.57 7.94
CA ARG A 25 -7.12 8.82 8.12
C ARG A 25 -6.81 10.19 7.51
N LYS A 26 -6.31 11.15 8.30
CA LYS A 26 -5.91 12.48 7.84
C LYS A 26 -5.05 12.36 6.58
N LYS A 27 -5.65 12.74 5.45
CA LYS A 27 -5.14 12.50 4.09
C LYS A 27 -4.31 13.70 3.65
N ASP A 28 -3.24 14.00 4.37
CA ASP A 28 -2.40 15.15 4.00
C ASP A 28 -1.41 14.75 2.88
N SER A 29 -0.94 13.49 2.90
CA SER A 29 0.04 12.99 1.92
C SER A 29 -0.15 11.51 1.58
N CYS A 30 -0.10 11.17 0.29
CA CYS A 30 -0.09 9.80 -0.23
C CYS A 30 1.21 9.55 -1.00
N ILE A 31 1.87 8.42 -0.74
CA ILE A 31 3.12 8.04 -1.42
C ILE A 31 2.86 6.80 -2.25
N ILE A 32 3.27 6.85 -3.53
CA ILE A 32 3.24 5.70 -4.44
C ILE A 32 4.64 5.09 -4.45
N PHE A 33 4.75 3.80 -4.09
CA PHE A 33 6.02 3.09 -4.05
C PHE A 33 6.09 2.05 -5.18
N TRP A 34 7.17 2.13 -5.97
CA TRP A 34 7.47 1.14 -7.01
C TRP A 34 8.56 0.19 -6.56
N ALA A 35 8.28 -1.11 -6.69
CA ALA A 35 9.21 -2.18 -6.38
C ALA A 35 9.10 -3.29 -7.42
N ALA A 36 10.19 -4.05 -7.60
CA ALA A 36 10.14 -5.30 -8.36
C ALA A 36 9.20 -6.30 -7.68
N ASP A 37 8.56 -7.19 -8.44
CA ASP A 37 7.54 -8.10 -7.91
C ASP A 37 8.09 -9.03 -6.82
N GLY A 38 9.32 -9.52 -6.97
CA GLY A 38 9.99 -10.31 -5.93
C GLY A 38 10.22 -9.53 -4.63
N GLN A 39 10.38 -8.21 -4.69
CA GLN A 39 10.49 -7.35 -3.50
C GLN A 39 9.12 -7.09 -2.88
N LYS A 40 8.08 -6.84 -3.70
CA LYS A 40 6.70 -6.69 -3.22
C LYS A 40 6.28 -7.90 -2.38
N GLN A 41 6.56 -9.11 -2.89
CA GLN A 41 6.20 -10.35 -2.21
C GLN A 41 6.94 -10.48 -0.87
N LYS A 42 8.25 -10.26 -0.85
CA LYS A 42 9.07 -10.32 0.37
C LYS A 42 8.58 -9.33 1.43
N THR A 43 8.33 -8.07 1.05
CA THR A 43 7.85 -7.04 1.98
C THR A 43 6.45 -7.37 2.51
N SER A 44 5.57 -7.90 1.64
CA SER A 44 4.23 -8.32 2.06
C SER A 44 4.27 -9.49 3.05
N THR A 45 5.10 -10.50 2.79
CA THR A 45 5.26 -11.64 3.70
C THR A 45 5.84 -11.20 5.04
N TYR A 46 6.91 -10.40 5.03
CA TYR A 46 7.49 -9.85 6.25
C TYR A 46 6.47 -9.04 7.06
N ALA A 47 5.67 -8.20 6.42
CA ALA A 47 4.64 -7.45 7.11
C ALA A 47 3.62 -8.36 7.82
N ALA A 48 3.19 -9.44 7.17
CA ALA A 48 2.28 -10.41 7.74
C ALA A 48 2.89 -11.16 8.94
N ASP A 49 4.13 -11.64 8.80
CA ASP A 49 4.85 -12.40 9.83
C ASP A 49 5.08 -11.57 11.10
N HIS A 50 5.25 -10.26 10.95
CA HIS A 50 5.49 -9.32 12.04
C HIS A 50 4.24 -8.58 12.52
N ASN A 51 3.05 -9.01 12.10
CA ASN A 51 1.75 -8.40 12.45
C ASN A 51 1.72 -6.87 12.24
N THR A 52 2.33 -6.42 11.14
CA THR A 52 2.44 -5.00 10.76
C THR A 52 1.90 -4.78 9.34
N THR A 53 2.03 -3.55 8.83
CA THR A 53 1.62 -3.20 7.47
C THR A 53 2.82 -2.81 6.63
N VAL A 54 2.75 -3.06 5.32
CA VAL A 54 3.76 -2.60 4.34
C VAL A 54 3.97 -1.09 4.44
N SER A 55 2.90 -0.32 4.63
CA SER A 55 3.00 1.13 4.87
C SER A 55 3.78 1.48 6.14
N GLY A 56 3.58 0.73 7.23
CA GLY A 56 4.31 0.94 8.48
C GLY A 56 5.82 0.73 8.29
N LEU A 57 6.20 -0.36 7.63
CA LEU A 57 7.61 -0.66 7.33
C LEU A 57 8.28 0.41 6.47
N ILE A 58 7.56 0.96 5.49
CA ILE A 58 8.08 2.02 4.63
C ILE A 58 8.30 3.32 5.42
N ILE A 59 7.34 3.70 6.26
CA ILE A 59 7.44 4.92 7.08
C ILE A 59 8.58 4.78 8.09
N GLU A 60 8.65 3.66 8.82
CA GLU A 60 9.71 3.38 9.78
C GLU A 60 11.10 3.41 9.12
N GLY A 61 11.25 2.75 7.97
CA GLY A 61 12.50 2.78 7.21
C GLY A 61 12.87 4.17 6.68
N LEU A 62 11.88 5.01 6.38
CA LEU A 62 12.09 6.40 5.97
C LEU A 62 12.55 7.25 7.16
N GLU A 63 11.90 7.13 8.31
CA GLU A 63 12.26 7.83 9.55
C GLU A 63 13.69 7.51 9.98
N MET A 64 14.07 6.22 9.95
CA MET A 64 15.45 5.79 10.27
C MET A 64 16.50 6.43 9.35
N ARG A 65 16.20 6.60 8.05
CA ARG A 65 17.12 7.21 7.09
C ARG A 65 17.17 8.73 7.21
N MET A 66 16.06 9.37 7.56
CA MET A 66 16.00 10.81 7.77
C MET A 66 16.61 11.25 9.09
N ALA A 67 16.62 10.36 10.09
CA ALA A 67 17.26 10.59 11.39
C ALA A 67 18.77 10.25 11.40
N ALA A 68 19.30 9.69 10.31
CA ALA A 68 20.75 9.46 10.18
C ALA A 68 21.47 10.81 9.96
N PRO A 69 22.56 11.08 10.70
CA PRO A 69 23.31 12.35 10.61
C PRO A 69 23.99 12.57 9.25
#